data_AF-A0A965DD21-F1
#
_entry.id   AF-A0A965DD21-F1
#
_cell.length_a   1.000
_cell.length_b   1.000
_cell.length_c   1.000
_cell.angle_alpha   90.00
_cell.angle_beta   90.00
_cell.angle_gamma   90.00
#
_symmetry.space_group_name_H-M   'P 1'
#
loop_
_entity.id
_entity.type
_entity.pdbx_description
1 polymer ?
#
loop_
_entity_poly.entity_id
_entity_poly.type
_entity_poly.pdbx_seq_one_letter_code
_entity_poly.pdbx_strand_id
1 'polypeptide(L)' 'GGAEGIPRNLIEKVPKLSLSKLTWSHQTTRLLLLEQIYRAYTLHEGINYHK' A
#
# COMPACT_ATOMS: atom_id res chain seq x y z
N GLY A 1 4.58 7.87 5.04
CA GLY A 1 5.27 8.49 6.19
C GLY A 1 6.75 8.19 6.11
N GLY A 2 7.55 8.87 6.94
CA GLY A 2 8.96 8.56 7.18
C GLY A 2 9.14 7.66 8.40
N ALA A 3 10.37 7.55 8.92
CA ALA A 3 10.72 6.64 10.03
C ALA A 3 9.82 6.82 11.26
N GLU A 4 9.49 8.06 11.59
CA GLU A 4 8.62 8.44 12.71
C GLU A 4 7.12 8.25 12.43
N GLY A 5 6.74 7.68 11.28
CA GLY A 5 5.36 7.40 10.92
C GLY A 5 4.65 8.56 10.21
N ILE A 6 3.34 8.70 10.46
CA ILE A 6 2.48 9.73 9.85
C ILE A 6 1.82 10.53 10.99
N PRO A 7 1.78 11.87 10.92
CA PRO A 7 1.12 12.71 11.91
C PRO A 7 -0.35 12.31 12.16
N ARG A 8 -0.76 12.32 13.43
CA ARG A 8 -2.08 11.84 13.85
C ARG A 8 -3.24 12.62 13.24
N ASN A 9 -3.07 13.94 13.08
CA ASN A 9 -4.06 14.81 12.44
C ASN A 9 -4.33 14.47 10.95
N LEU A 10 -3.41 13.76 10.28
CA LEU A 10 -3.60 13.23 8.94
C LEU A 10 -4.26 11.85 8.97
N ILE A 11 -3.78 10.95 9.82
CA ILE A 11 -4.28 9.57 9.94
C ILE A 11 -5.77 9.53 10.30
N GLU A 12 -6.24 10.45 11.12
CA GLU A 12 -7.64 10.49 11.58
C GLU A 12 -8.62 10.99 10.50
N LYS A 13 -8.13 11.60 9.42
CA LYS A 13 -8.95 12.18 8.35
C LYS A 13 -9.13 11.28 7.13
N VAL A 14 -8.46 10.12 7.10
CA VAL A 14 -8.42 9.24 5.92
C VAL A 14 -8.72 7.79 6.31
N PRO A 15 -9.34 7.00 5.41
CA PRO A 15 -9.44 5.57 5.58
C PRO A 15 -8.05 4.93 5.62
N LYS A 16 -7.89 3.91 6.45
CA LYS A 16 -6.60 3.24 6.67
C LYS A 16 -6.60 1.90 5.95
N LEU A 17 -5.53 1.64 5.21
CA LEU A 17 -5.26 0.34 4.60
C LEU A 17 -4.00 -0.25 5.25
N SER A 18 -4.08 -1.49 5.70
CA SER A 18 -2.93 -2.24 6.20
C SER A 18 -2.42 -3.19 5.13
N LEU A 19 -1.13 -3.09 4.77
CA LEU A 19 -0.49 -4.04 3.85
C LEU A 19 -0.14 -5.36 4.53
N SER A 20 0.08 -5.36 5.86
CA SER A 20 0.45 -6.53 6.66
C SER A 20 0.41 -6.19 8.16
N LYS A 21 0.48 -7.21 9.03
CA LYS A 21 0.76 -7.04 10.46
C LYS A 21 2.24 -6.78 10.77
N LEU A 22 3.13 -6.90 9.78
CA LEU A 22 4.58 -6.70 9.93
C LEU A 22 4.98 -5.23 9.74
N THR A 23 6.12 -4.85 10.34
CA THR A 23 6.77 -3.57 10.10
C THR A 23 7.75 -3.69 8.94
N TRP A 24 7.51 -2.95 7.87
CA TRP A 24 8.35 -2.93 6.68
C TRP A 24 9.17 -1.65 6.60
N SER A 25 10.33 -1.70 5.93
CA SER A 25 11.06 -0.48 5.56
C SER A 25 10.20 0.40 4.64
N HIS A 26 10.42 1.71 4.65
CA HIS A 26 9.70 2.62 3.74
C HIS A 26 9.91 2.30 2.27
N GLN A 27 11.11 1.84 1.90
CA GLN A 27 11.43 1.50 0.51
C GLN A 27 10.62 0.28 0.06
N THR A 28 10.61 -0.79 0.87
CA THR A 28 9.83 -2.01 0.59
C THR A 28 8.34 -1.73 0.58
N THR A 29 7.84 -0.93 1.52
CA THR A 29 6.41 -0.54 1.60
C THR A 29 5.94 0.13 0.31
N ARG A 30 6.75 1.02 -0.29
CA ARG A 30 6.39 1.67 -1.56
C ARG A 30 6.31 0.68 -2.71
N LEU A 31 7.27 -0.25 -2.81
CA LEU A 31 7.27 -1.27 -3.86
C LEU A 31 6.06 -2.20 -3.74
N LEU A 32 5.76 -2.67 -2.53
CA LEU A 32 4.58 -3.50 -2.28
C LEU A 32 3.29 -2.78 -2.62
N LEU A 33 3.14 -1.52 -2.19
CA LEU A 33 1.94 -0.74 -2.50
C LEU A 33 1.78 -0.53 -4.02
N LEU A 34 2.86 -0.21 -4.74
CA LEU A 34 2.83 -0.04 -6.19
C LEU A 34 2.41 -1.34 -6.90
N GLU A 35 2.99 -2.47 -6.48
CA GLU A 35 2.64 -3.77 -7.03
C GLU A 35 1.17 -4.09 -6.78
N GLN A 36 0.65 -3.86 -5.56
CA GLN A 36 -0.76 -4.09 -5.23
C GLN A 36 -1.72 -3.20 -6.03
N ILE A 37 -1.35 -1.94 -6.30
CA ILE A 37 -2.14 -1.04 -7.17
C ILE A 37 -2.12 -1.54 -8.61
N TYR A 38 -0.96 -1.93 -9.14
CA TYR A 38 -0.84 -2.49 -10.49
C TYR A 38 -1.66 -3.77 -10.63
N ARG A 39 -1.58 -4.64 -9.62
CA ARG A 39 -2.39 -5.85 -9.47
C ARG A 39 -3.88 -5.55 -9.53
N ALA A 40 -4.37 -4.62 -8.71
CA ALA A 40 -5.77 -4.22 -8.72
C ALA A 40 -6.22 -3.68 -10.09
N TYR A 41 -5.36 -2.89 -10.75
CA TYR A 41 -5.60 -2.41 -12.11
C TYR A 41 -5.70 -3.56 -13.12
N THR A 42 -4.74 -4.49 -13.13
CA THR A 42 -4.76 -5.63 -14.07
C THR A 42 -6.00 -6.53 -13.89
N LEU A 43 -6.45 -6.72 -12.64
CA LEU A 43 -7.69 -7.43 -12.34
C LEU A 43 -8.91 -6.69 -12.88
N HIS A 44 -8.93 -5.36 -12.76
CA HIS A 44 -10.02 -4.53 -13.29
C HIS A 44 -10.12 -4.58 -14.82
N GLU A 45 -8.97 -4.54 -15.51
CA GLU A 45 -8.89 -4.60 -16.97
C GLU A 45 -9.04 -6.02 -17.55
N GLY A 46 -9.15 -7.05 -16.71
CA GLY A 46 -9.22 -8.45 -17.15
C GLY A 46 -7.90 -8.97 -17.76
N ILE A 47 -6.78 -8.31 -17.49
CA ILE A 47 -5.45 -8.75 -17.92
C ILE A 47 -5.02 -9.90 -17.01
N ASN A 48 -4.60 -11.01 -17.61
CA ASN A 48 -4.21 -12.21 -16.87
C ASN A 48 -2.81 -12.07 -16.24
N TYR A 49 -2.72 -11.23 -15.20
CA TYR A 49 -1.51 -10.97 -14.43
C TYR A 49 -1.41 -11.88 -13.19
N HIS A 50 -2.55 -12.34 -12.69
CA HIS A 50 -2.61 -13.25 -11.55
C HIS A 50 -2.68 -14.70 -11.99
N LYS A 51 -1.82 -15.51 -11.38
CA LYS A 51 -1.92 -16.96 -11.37
C LYS A 51 -2.23 -17.41 -9.95
#